data_AF-A0A2P6VNZ6-F1
#
_entry.id   AF-A0A2P6VNZ6-F1
#
_cell.length_a   1.000
_cell.length_b   1.000
_cell.length_c   1.000
_cell.angle_alpha   90.00
_cell.angle_beta   90.00
_cell.angle_gamma   90.00
#
_symmetry.space_group_name_H-M   'P 1'
#
loop_
_entity.id
_entity.type
_entity.pdbx_description
1 polymer ?
#
loop_
_entity_poly.entity_id
_entity_poly.type
_entity_poly.pdbx_seq_one_letter_code
_entity_poly.pdbx_strand_id
1 'polypeptide(L)'
;MFRAAPGARHEADLEEYRVGALVRKEHSKPPGQRDEELVHTLRVRFFKLQLANAKARAAKYANYAVGYAWPAPWQQCCAAAAWVRQRAAASYRALHDFYSQIIQQGTEELAAAQARRPAVIAAEPTLHLDLSGALQQQPPRLDMCRACARWLEQLELNEYSCSAYADVVQKQFHERGMHATPATAAASPGAAAAAATAPDVPVGQQGQQQQCSGGDSDAGGAEGAPDTPKQPPQPQQQQQQHTSSDREQQQQQHTSSDQEQRQEWDAADERRAPLPETQG
;
A
#
# COMPACT_ATOMS: atom_id res chain seq x y z
N MET A 1 -11.21 -18.96 -21.64
CA MET A 1 -10.70 -18.44 -20.35
C MET A 1 -9.72 -19.44 -19.78
N PHE A 2 -8.44 -19.11 -19.70
CA PHE A 2 -7.45 -19.96 -19.03
C PHE A 2 -7.61 -19.79 -17.52
N ARG A 3 -8.24 -20.77 -16.86
CA ARG A 3 -8.14 -20.90 -15.40
C ARG A 3 -6.69 -21.29 -15.10
N ALA A 4 -5.91 -20.36 -14.56
CA ALA A 4 -4.64 -20.70 -13.93
C ALA A 4 -4.91 -21.75 -12.85
N ALA A 5 -4.06 -22.78 -12.77
CA ALA A 5 -4.20 -23.81 -11.75
C ALA A 5 -4.14 -23.16 -10.35
N PRO A 6 -4.97 -23.60 -9.37
CA PRO A 6 -5.08 -22.96 -8.06
C PRO A 6 -3.75 -22.74 -7.31
N GLY A 7 -2.71 -23.55 -7.55
CA GLY A 7 -1.38 -23.39 -6.92
C GLY A 7 -0.40 -22.44 -7.62
N ALA A 8 -0.63 -22.09 -8.90
CA ALA A 8 0.36 -21.37 -9.70
C ALA A 8 0.62 -19.92 -9.22
N ARG A 9 -0.35 -19.31 -8.52
CA ARG A 9 -0.21 -17.94 -7.98
C ARG A 9 0.60 -17.93 -6.68
N HIS A 10 0.33 -18.85 -5.76
CA HIS A 10 1.04 -18.94 -4.50
C HIS A 10 2.53 -19.25 -4.74
N GLU A 11 2.84 -20.18 -5.65
CA GLU A 11 4.23 -20.47 -6.02
C GLU A 11 4.96 -19.27 -6.64
N ALA A 12 4.27 -18.45 -7.44
CA ALA A 12 4.84 -17.25 -8.05
C ALA A 12 5.14 -16.16 -7.00
N ASP A 13 4.25 -15.97 -6.02
CA ASP A 13 4.46 -15.04 -4.90
C ASP A 13 5.61 -15.51 -3.99
N LEU A 14 5.70 -16.83 -3.72
CA LEU A 14 6.82 -17.40 -2.97
C LEU A 14 8.17 -17.24 -3.70
N GLU A 15 8.18 -17.39 -5.02
CA GLU A 15 9.40 -17.19 -5.81
C GLU A 15 9.83 -15.72 -5.84
N GLU A 16 8.90 -14.77 -5.93
CA GLU A 16 9.20 -13.34 -5.76
C GLU A 16 9.87 -13.09 -4.40
N TYR A 17 9.31 -13.65 -3.33
CA TYR A 17 9.86 -13.51 -1.98
C TYR A 17 11.27 -14.10 -1.86
N ARG A 18 11.46 -15.32 -2.39
CA ARG A 18 12.76 -16.02 -2.39
C ARG A 18 13.82 -15.20 -3.11
N VAL A 19 13.53 -14.71 -4.30
CA VAL A 19 14.48 -13.87 -5.07
C VAL A 19 14.74 -12.55 -4.34
N GLY A 20 13.71 -11.92 -3.79
CA GLY A 20 13.86 -10.68 -3.00
C GLY A 20 14.75 -10.87 -1.76
N ALA A 21 14.64 -12.00 -1.06
CA ALA A 21 15.51 -12.34 0.06
C ALA A 21 16.98 -12.50 -0.38
N LEU A 22 17.23 -13.11 -1.55
CA LEU A 22 18.57 -13.21 -2.12
C LEU A 22 19.14 -11.83 -2.49
N VAL A 23 18.32 -10.93 -3.08
CA VAL A 23 18.73 -9.54 -3.36
C VAL A 23 19.17 -8.85 -2.06
N ARG A 24 18.37 -8.93 -1.00
CA ARG A 24 18.70 -8.30 0.30
C ARG A 24 19.97 -8.89 0.92
N LYS A 25 20.11 -10.22 0.90
CA LYS A 25 21.29 -10.94 1.40
C LYS A 25 22.56 -10.53 0.66
N GLU A 26 22.50 -10.33 -0.65
CA GLU A 26 23.66 -9.90 -1.42
C GLU A 26 23.99 -8.41 -1.16
N HIS A 27 22.97 -7.57 -0.96
CA HIS A 27 23.17 -6.16 -0.61
C HIS A 27 23.77 -5.95 0.78
N SER A 28 23.46 -6.81 1.75
CA SER A 28 23.97 -6.67 3.12
C SER A 28 25.47 -7.01 3.22
N LYS A 29 26.07 -7.59 2.18
CA LYS A 29 27.52 -7.83 2.15
C LYS A 29 28.30 -6.50 2.09
N PRO A 30 29.48 -6.42 2.75
CA PRO A 30 30.37 -5.26 2.66
C PRO A 30 30.82 -4.98 1.21
N PRO A 31 31.15 -3.72 0.88
CA PRO A 31 31.81 -3.38 -0.38
C PRO A 31 33.06 -4.25 -0.60
N GLY A 32 33.21 -4.84 -1.78
CA GLY A 32 34.31 -5.76 -2.14
C GLY A 32 34.02 -7.25 -1.91
N GLN A 33 32.99 -7.61 -1.12
CA GLN A 33 32.49 -8.99 -1.01
C GLN A 33 31.18 -9.22 -1.77
N ARG A 34 30.54 -8.14 -2.21
CA ARG A 34 29.32 -8.17 -3.01
C ARG A 34 29.65 -8.51 -4.45
N ASP A 35 28.93 -9.49 -4.99
CA ASP A 35 28.93 -9.77 -6.43
C ASP A 35 27.91 -8.85 -7.11
N GLU A 36 28.40 -7.74 -7.69
CA GLU A 36 27.56 -6.72 -8.33
C GLU A 36 26.79 -7.27 -9.54
N GLU A 37 27.35 -8.25 -10.26
CA GLU A 37 26.68 -8.85 -11.41
C GLU A 37 25.55 -9.79 -10.97
N LEU A 38 25.77 -10.53 -9.88
CA LEU A 38 24.72 -11.32 -9.23
C LEU A 38 23.62 -10.40 -8.69
N VAL A 39 23.95 -9.31 -8.02
CA VAL A 39 22.97 -8.31 -7.56
C VAL A 39 22.11 -7.80 -8.71
N HIS A 40 22.74 -7.40 -9.81
CA HIS A 40 22.04 -6.91 -10.98
C HIS A 40 21.11 -7.98 -11.56
N THR A 41 21.59 -9.21 -11.74
CA THR A 41 20.81 -10.33 -12.26
C THR A 41 19.60 -10.63 -11.37
N LEU A 42 19.81 -10.69 -10.05
CA LEU A 42 18.74 -10.92 -9.08
C LEU A 42 17.73 -9.79 -9.05
N ARG A 43 18.15 -8.52 -9.15
CA ARG A 43 17.25 -7.36 -9.23
C ARG A 43 16.36 -7.41 -10.48
N VAL A 44 16.94 -7.68 -11.65
CA VAL A 44 16.16 -7.81 -12.89
C VAL A 44 15.14 -8.96 -12.77
N ARG A 45 15.56 -10.10 -12.20
CA ARG A 45 14.66 -11.23 -11.96
C ARG A 45 13.53 -10.89 -10.98
N PHE A 46 13.87 -10.23 -9.87
CA PHE A 46 12.92 -9.78 -8.87
C PHE A 46 11.85 -8.86 -9.47
N PHE A 47 12.25 -7.81 -10.20
CA PHE A 47 11.29 -6.89 -10.81
C PHE A 47 10.42 -7.54 -11.89
N LYS A 48 10.93 -8.53 -12.63
CA LYS A 48 10.10 -9.32 -13.55
C LYS A 48 9.00 -10.09 -12.83
N LEU A 49 9.34 -10.75 -11.71
CA LEU A 49 8.38 -11.52 -10.90
C LEU A 49 7.35 -10.60 -10.27
N GLN A 50 7.80 -9.54 -9.62
CA GLN A 50 6.93 -8.53 -9.00
C GLN A 50 5.95 -7.93 -10.02
N LEU A 51 6.42 -7.56 -11.22
CA LEU A 51 5.56 -7.01 -12.28
C LEU A 51 4.52 -8.02 -12.77
N ALA A 52 4.88 -9.31 -12.88
CA ALA A 52 3.94 -10.36 -13.26
C ALA A 52 2.87 -10.58 -12.18
N ASN A 53 3.27 -10.62 -10.91
CA ASN A 53 2.37 -10.79 -9.77
C ASN A 53 1.43 -9.58 -9.61
N ALA A 54 1.95 -8.36 -9.76
CA ALA A 54 1.15 -7.14 -9.75
C ALA A 54 0.08 -7.13 -10.87
N LYS A 55 0.44 -7.55 -12.10
CA LYS A 55 -0.51 -7.70 -13.22
C LYS A 55 -1.59 -8.74 -12.91
N ALA A 56 -1.22 -9.88 -12.32
CA ALA A 56 -2.18 -10.90 -11.93
C ALA A 56 -3.16 -10.40 -10.85
N ARG A 57 -2.68 -9.63 -9.87
CA ARG A 57 -3.50 -9.01 -8.82
C ARG A 57 -4.41 -7.93 -9.38
N ALA A 58 -3.92 -7.03 -10.23
CA ALA A 58 -4.74 -6.04 -10.93
C ALA A 58 -5.89 -6.73 -11.69
N ALA A 59 -5.58 -7.74 -12.50
CA ALA A 59 -6.60 -8.49 -13.24
C ALA A 59 -7.61 -9.19 -12.31
N LYS A 60 -7.17 -9.74 -11.17
CA LYS A 60 -8.07 -10.32 -10.15
C LYS A 60 -9.06 -9.27 -9.63
N TYR A 61 -8.58 -8.10 -9.23
CA TYR A 61 -9.43 -7.05 -8.67
C TYR A 61 -10.35 -6.40 -9.71
N ALA A 62 -9.89 -6.23 -10.95
CA ALA A 62 -10.77 -5.80 -12.05
C ALA A 62 -11.96 -6.75 -12.23
N ASN A 63 -11.70 -8.06 -12.26
CA ASN A 63 -12.75 -9.07 -12.40
C ASN A 63 -13.72 -9.07 -11.20
N TYR A 64 -13.21 -8.91 -9.97
CA TYR A 64 -14.07 -8.79 -8.80
C TYR A 64 -14.91 -7.52 -8.82
N ALA A 65 -14.34 -6.38 -9.18
CA ALA A 65 -15.09 -5.12 -9.31
C ALA A 65 -16.28 -5.28 -10.26
N VAL A 66 -16.08 -5.93 -11.40
CA VAL A 66 -17.15 -6.24 -12.36
C VAL A 66 -18.16 -7.21 -11.72
N GLY A 67 -17.71 -8.31 -11.12
CA GLY A 67 -18.58 -9.30 -10.51
C GLY A 67 -19.51 -8.74 -9.43
N TYR A 68 -19.05 -7.76 -8.64
CA TYR A 68 -19.85 -7.10 -7.61
C TYR A 68 -20.72 -5.94 -8.11
N ALA A 69 -20.45 -5.40 -9.30
CA ALA A 69 -21.26 -4.35 -9.91
C ALA A 69 -22.61 -4.88 -10.45
N TRP A 70 -22.67 -6.16 -10.84
CA TRP A 70 -23.86 -6.76 -11.43
C TRP A 70 -24.70 -7.50 -10.38
N PRO A 71 -25.98 -7.14 -10.19
CA PRO A 71 -26.81 -7.79 -9.20
C PRO A 71 -27.22 -9.20 -9.66
N ALA A 72 -26.61 -10.24 -9.09
CA ALA A 72 -27.12 -11.59 -9.26
C ALA A 72 -28.42 -11.77 -8.43
N PRO A 73 -29.48 -12.41 -8.97
CA PRO A 73 -30.78 -12.55 -8.30
C PRO A 73 -30.71 -13.28 -6.96
N TRP A 74 -29.80 -14.26 -6.81
CA TRP A 74 -29.63 -15.09 -5.62
C TRP A 74 -28.88 -14.40 -4.45
N GLN A 75 -28.49 -13.13 -4.58
CA GLN A 75 -27.64 -12.45 -3.58
C GLN A 75 -28.40 -11.48 -2.65
N GLN A 76 -29.73 -11.49 -2.63
CA GLN A 76 -30.52 -10.68 -1.71
C GLN A 76 -30.63 -11.35 -0.32
N CYS A 77 -29.49 -11.59 0.33
CA CYS A 77 -29.45 -12.33 1.61
C CYS A 77 -29.87 -11.49 2.83
N CYS A 78 -29.86 -10.16 2.73
CA CYS A 78 -30.28 -9.22 3.78
C CYS A 78 -30.56 -7.82 3.19
N ALA A 79 -31.15 -6.92 3.98
CA ALA A 79 -31.46 -5.56 3.56
C ALA A 79 -30.20 -4.76 3.16
N ALA A 80 -29.06 -5.00 3.82
CA ALA A 80 -27.78 -4.35 3.50
C ALA A 80 -27.04 -4.95 2.29
N ALA A 81 -27.51 -6.06 1.69
CA ALA A 81 -26.74 -6.80 0.68
C ALA A 81 -26.41 -5.94 -0.56
N ALA A 82 -27.33 -5.06 -1.00
CA ALA A 82 -27.08 -4.16 -2.11
C ALA A 82 -25.96 -3.16 -1.79
N TRP A 83 -25.99 -2.56 -0.60
CA TRP A 83 -24.97 -1.63 -0.13
C TRP A 83 -23.59 -2.30 -0.04
N VAL A 84 -23.52 -3.51 0.55
CA VAL A 84 -22.27 -4.27 0.70
C VAL A 84 -21.60 -4.54 -0.64
N ARG A 85 -22.39 -4.89 -1.68
CA ARG A 85 -21.87 -5.12 -3.03
C ARG A 85 -21.34 -3.85 -3.67
N GLN A 86 -22.07 -2.74 -3.55
CA GLN A 86 -21.62 -1.46 -4.10
C GLN A 86 -20.32 -1.00 -3.42
N ARG A 87 -20.22 -1.14 -2.10
CA ARG A 87 -18.99 -0.90 -1.32
C ARG A 87 -17.85 -1.80 -1.81
N ALA A 88 -18.11 -3.10 -1.98
CA ALA A 88 -17.13 -4.06 -2.50
C ALA A 88 -16.65 -3.74 -3.91
N ALA A 89 -17.56 -3.39 -4.81
CA ALA A 89 -17.21 -3.00 -6.17
C ALA A 89 -16.33 -1.74 -6.18
N ALA A 90 -16.63 -0.75 -5.33
CA ALA A 90 -15.81 0.45 -5.19
C ALA A 90 -14.40 0.14 -4.68
N SER A 91 -14.29 -0.69 -3.64
CA SER A 91 -13.00 -1.16 -3.12
C SER A 91 -12.16 -1.88 -4.15
N TYR A 92 -12.76 -2.79 -4.91
CA TYR A 92 -12.01 -3.55 -5.90
C TYR A 92 -11.55 -2.69 -7.08
N ARG A 93 -12.27 -1.61 -7.42
CA ARG A 93 -11.77 -0.59 -8.35
C ARG A 93 -10.57 0.14 -7.75
N ALA A 94 -10.66 0.63 -6.52
CA ALA A 94 -9.54 1.29 -5.84
C ALA A 94 -8.29 0.39 -5.75
N LEU A 95 -8.47 -0.90 -5.43
CA LEU A 95 -7.38 -1.88 -5.39
C LEU A 95 -6.81 -2.15 -6.80
N HIS A 96 -7.65 -2.24 -7.82
CA HIS A 96 -7.17 -2.35 -9.21
C HIS A 96 -6.33 -1.14 -9.62
N ASP A 97 -6.77 0.08 -9.29
CA ASP A 97 -6.09 1.32 -9.65
C ASP A 97 -4.76 1.43 -8.88
N PHE A 98 -4.74 1.05 -7.60
CA PHE A 98 -3.53 0.90 -6.81
C PHE A 98 -2.51 -0.04 -7.47
N TYR A 99 -2.92 -1.26 -7.86
CA TYR A 99 -2.02 -2.19 -8.53
C TYR A 99 -1.62 -1.71 -9.93
N SER A 100 -2.44 -0.89 -10.61
CA SER A 100 -2.07 -0.25 -11.86
C SER A 100 -0.92 0.74 -11.68
N GLN A 101 -0.91 1.51 -10.58
CA GLN A 101 0.21 2.37 -10.20
C GLN A 101 1.48 1.54 -9.89
N ILE A 102 1.34 0.42 -9.16
CA ILE A 102 2.45 -0.52 -8.90
C ILE A 102 3.02 -1.09 -10.22
N ILE A 103 2.17 -1.43 -11.19
CA ILE A 103 2.60 -1.93 -12.50
C ILE A 103 3.38 -0.85 -13.26
N GLN A 104 2.90 0.40 -13.24
CA GLN A 104 3.59 1.53 -13.87
C GLN A 104 4.98 1.74 -13.26
N GLN A 105 5.07 1.79 -11.93
CA GLN A 105 6.34 1.94 -11.24
C GLN A 105 7.28 0.74 -11.44
N GLY A 106 6.78 -0.49 -11.32
CA GLY A 106 7.58 -1.71 -11.54
C GLY A 106 8.09 -1.85 -12.98
N THR A 107 7.36 -1.29 -13.96
CA THR A 107 7.84 -1.23 -15.35
C THR A 107 9.05 -0.30 -15.49
N GLU A 108 9.01 0.87 -14.86
CA GLU A 108 10.15 1.80 -14.82
C GLU A 108 11.33 1.19 -14.06
N GLU A 109 11.11 0.56 -12.90
CA GLU A 109 12.20 -0.07 -12.14
C GLU A 109 12.85 -1.23 -12.89
N LEU A 110 12.06 -2.05 -13.58
CA LEU A 110 12.60 -3.11 -14.44
C LEU A 110 13.44 -2.53 -15.59
N ALA A 111 12.91 -1.51 -16.28
CA ALA A 111 13.62 -0.86 -17.38
C ALA A 111 14.93 -0.20 -16.90
N ALA A 112 14.89 0.49 -15.76
CA ALA A 112 16.05 1.11 -15.14
C ALA A 112 17.10 0.06 -14.74
N ALA A 113 16.67 -1.03 -14.11
CA ALA A 113 17.53 -2.13 -13.72
C ALA A 113 18.23 -2.74 -14.94
N GLN A 114 17.49 -3.04 -16.02
CA GLN A 114 18.05 -3.59 -17.26
C GLN A 114 19.04 -2.64 -17.92
N ALA A 115 18.76 -1.33 -17.91
CA ALA A 115 19.64 -0.30 -18.46
C ALA A 115 20.77 0.12 -17.51
N ARG A 116 20.89 -0.52 -16.32
CA ARG A 116 21.88 -0.19 -15.28
C ARG A 116 21.89 1.30 -14.90
N ARG A 117 20.71 1.93 -14.89
CA ARG A 117 20.52 3.32 -14.46
C ARG A 117 19.70 3.37 -13.17
N PRO A 118 19.78 4.48 -12.40
CA PRO A 118 18.84 4.74 -11.33
C PRO A 118 17.40 4.79 -11.87
N ALA A 119 16.46 4.24 -11.10
CA ALA A 119 15.04 4.36 -11.37
C ALA A 119 14.53 5.74 -10.92
N VAL A 120 13.49 6.23 -11.58
CA VAL A 120 12.73 7.42 -11.16
C VAL A 120 11.35 7.00 -10.63
N ILE A 121 10.66 7.91 -9.94
CA ILE A 121 9.26 7.70 -9.56
C ILE A 121 8.37 8.02 -10.76
N ALA A 122 7.92 6.97 -11.44
CA ALA A 122 6.94 7.03 -12.52
C ALA A 122 5.50 7.07 -11.99
N ALA A 123 5.25 6.44 -10.84
CA ALA A 123 4.00 6.55 -10.09
C ALA A 123 4.30 6.40 -8.60
N GLU A 124 3.57 7.15 -7.76
CA GLU A 124 3.64 7.03 -6.30
C GLU A 124 2.40 6.26 -5.82
N PRO A 125 2.53 4.94 -5.56
CA PRO A 125 1.37 4.10 -5.25
C PRO A 125 0.64 4.62 -4.03
N THR A 126 -0.63 4.92 -4.20
CA THR A 126 -1.52 5.38 -3.13
C THR A 126 -2.88 4.73 -3.33
N LEU A 127 -3.43 4.16 -2.25
CA LEU A 127 -4.79 3.61 -2.29
C LEU A 127 -5.80 4.74 -2.12
N HIS A 128 -6.44 5.14 -3.22
CA HIS A 128 -7.52 6.11 -3.20
C HIS A 128 -8.87 5.40 -3.20
N LEU A 129 -9.57 5.48 -2.07
CA LEU A 129 -10.89 4.87 -1.92
C LEU A 129 -11.99 5.93 -2.04
N ASP A 130 -12.42 6.19 -3.27
CA ASP A 130 -13.48 7.15 -3.56
C ASP A 130 -14.86 6.53 -3.35
N LEU A 131 -15.34 6.58 -2.11
CA LEU A 131 -16.71 6.19 -1.76
C LEU A 131 -17.65 7.38 -1.87
N SER A 132 -18.81 7.18 -2.51
CA SER A 132 -19.91 8.14 -2.40
C SER A 132 -20.37 8.24 -0.95
N GLY A 133 -20.95 9.39 -0.55
CA GLY A 133 -21.38 9.61 0.85
C GLY A 133 -22.30 8.50 1.40
N ALA A 134 -23.15 7.91 0.55
CA ALA A 134 -24.01 6.78 0.94
C ALA A 134 -23.22 5.50 1.26
N LEU A 135 -22.06 5.28 0.63
CA LEU A 135 -21.19 4.13 0.87
C LEU A 135 -20.17 4.36 1.99
N GLN A 136 -20.00 5.60 2.45
CA GLN A 136 -19.19 5.93 3.61
C GLN A 136 -19.91 5.57 4.92
N GLN A 137 -21.24 5.68 4.94
CA GLN A 137 -22.05 5.36 6.11
C GLN A 137 -22.48 3.89 6.07
N GLN A 138 -21.94 3.09 6.99
CA GLN A 138 -22.32 1.69 7.11
C GLN A 138 -23.79 1.57 7.53
N PRO A 139 -24.58 0.66 6.92
CA PRO A 139 -25.94 0.41 7.36
C PRO A 139 -25.96 -0.12 8.80
N PRO A 140 -27.08 0.05 9.54
CA PRO A 140 -27.24 -0.53 10.86
C PRO A 140 -26.91 -2.03 10.87
N ARG A 141 -26.23 -2.50 11.92
CA ARG A 141 -25.80 -3.92 12.02
C ARG A 141 -26.95 -4.92 11.92
N LEU A 142 -28.17 -4.53 12.33
CA LEU A 142 -29.38 -5.35 12.25
C LEU A 142 -29.81 -5.65 10.80
N ASP A 143 -29.43 -4.79 9.85
CA ASP A 143 -29.78 -4.94 8.43
C ASP A 143 -28.82 -5.85 7.67
N MET A 144 -27.75 -6.31 8.33
CA MET A 144 -26.65 -7.04 7.71
C MET A 144 -26.50 -8.43 8.30
N CYS A 145 -26.56 -9.46 7.43
CA CYS A 145 -26.32 -10.83 7.85
C CYS A 145 -24.83 -11.06 8.17
N ARG A 146 -24.53 -12.12 8.94
CA ARG A 146 -23.16 -12.50 9.34
C ARG A 146 -22.22 -12.74 8.14
N ALA A 147 -22.75 -13.20 7.00
CA ALA A 147 -21.94 -13.42 5.81
C ALA A 147 -21.48 -12.10 5.18
N CYS A 148 -22.40 -11.14 5.05
CA CYS A 148 -22.09 -9.79 4.57
C CYS A 148 -21.14 -9.04 5.51
N ALA A 149 -21.33 -9.16 6.83
CA ALA A 149 -20.45 -8.54 7.82
C ALA A 149 -19.00 -9.06 7.69
N ARG A 150 -18.82 -10.39 7.69
CA ARG A 150 -17.49 -11.01 7.48
C ARG A 150 -16.86 -10.64 6.14
N TRP A 151 -17.68 -10.49 5.11
CA TRP A 151 -17.19 -10.07 3.80
C TRP A 151 -16.63 -8.65 3.84
N LEU A 152 -17.34 -7.71 4.47
CA LEU A 152 -16.86 -6.33 4.66
C LEU A 152 -15.57 -6.30 5.50
N GLU A 153 -15.53 -7.02 6.62
CA GLU A 153 -14.33 -7.09 7.48
C GLU A 153 -13.10 -7.55 6.67
N GLN A 154 -13.24 -8.58 5.84
CA GLN A 154 -12.16 -9.05 4.97
C GLN A 154 -11.73 -8.00 3.95
N LEU A 155 -12.68 -7.23 3.42
CA LEU A 155 -12.42 -6.20 2.44
C LEU A 155 -11.69 -5.01 3.06
N GLU A 156 -12.12 -4.56 4.24
CA GLU A 156 -11.47 -3.52 5.02
C GLU A 156 -10.05 -3.93 5.41
N LEU A 157 -9.83 -5.21 5.76
CA LEU A 157 -8.50 -5.73 6.02
C LEU A 157 -7.61 -5.67 4.75
N ASN A 158 -8.17 -5.93 3.57
CA ASN A 158 -7.42 -5.84 2.30
C ASN A 158 -7.02 -4.39 1.99
N GLU A 159 -7.96 -3.46 2.20
CA GLU A 159 -7.76 -2.02 2.03
C GLU A 159 -6.64 -1.53 2.97
N TYR A 160 -6.70 -1.93 4.23
CA TYR A 160 -5.67 -1.63 5.22
C TYR A 160 -4.30 -2.19 4.81
N SER A 161 -4.21 -3.47 4.44
CA SER A 161 -2.95 -4.09 4.02
C SER A 161 -2.35 -3.43 2.77
N CYS A 162 -3.18 -2.99 1.81
CA CYS A 162 -2.69 -2.28 0.63
C CYS A 162 -2.22 -0.86 0.98
N SER A 163 -2.91 -0.18 1.90
CA SER A 163 -2.48 1.13 2.41
C SER A 163 -1.13 1.05 3.12
N ALA A 164 -0.98 0.09 4.05
CA ALA A 164 0.29 -0.14 4.74
C ALA A 164 1.43 -0.51 3.77
N TYR A 165 1.13 -1.30 2.73
CA TYR A 165 2.10 -1.60 1.69
C TYR A 165 2.49 -0.36 0.88
N ALA A 166 1.53 0.52 0.56
CA ALA A 166 1.79 1.79 -0.11
C ALA A 166 2.77 2.65 0.70
N ASP A 167 2.54 2.80 2.01
CA ASP A 167 3.42 3.57 2.90
C ASP A 167 4.85 3.02 2.92
N VAL A 168 5.01 1.69 2.96
CA VAL A 168 6.32 1.03 2.89
C VAL A 168 7.02 1.33 1.57
N VAL A 169 6.30 1.27 0.44
CA VAL A 169 6.85 1.56 -0.89
C VAL A 169 7.27 3.02 -1.01
N GLN A 170 6.41 3.95 -0.57
CA GLN A 170 6.73 5.39 -0.55
C GLN A 170 7.95 5.67 0.31
N LYS A 171 8.03 5.10 1.51
CA LYS A 171 9.22 5.22 2.38
C LYS A 171 10.48 4.70 1.68
N GLN A 172 10.42 3.58 0.97
CA GLN A 172 11.55 3.06 0.21
C GLN A 172 12.00 4.01 -0.91
N PHE A 173 11.07 4.71 -1.57
CA PHE A 173 11.44 5.72 -2.57
C PHE A 173 12.20 6.88 -1.94
N HIS A 174 11.74 7.38 -0.79
CA HIS A 174 12.40 8.43 -0.04
C HIS A 174 13.80 8.00 0.42
N GLU A 175 13.94 6.80 1.00
CA GLU A 175 15.24 6.26 1.45
C GLU A 175 16.23 6.06 0.29
N ARG A 176 15.73 5.77 -0.92
CA ARG A 176 16.56 5.63 -2.13
C ARG A 176 16.87 6.97 -2.81
N GLY A 177 16.35 8.09 -2.30
CA GLY A 177 16.48 9.39 -2.94
C GLY A 177 15.86 9.42 -4.34
N MET A 178 14.79 8.64 -4.57
CA MET A 178 14.09 8.66 -5.85
C MET A 178 13.30 9.95 -5.97
N HIS A 179 13.27 10.51 -7.17
CA HIS A 179 12.55 11.74 -7.47
C HIS A 179 11.46 11.49 -8.51
N ALA A 180 10.34 12.21 -8.39
CA ALA A 180 9.29 12.23 -9.39
C ALA A 180 9.82 12.79 -10.71
N THR A 181 9.46 12.16 -11.83
CA THR A 181 9.74 12.74 -13.14
C THR A 181 8.97 14.06 -13.30
N PRO A 182 9.61 15.14 -13.76
CA PRO A 182 8.95 16.45 -13.92
C PRO A 182 7.71 16.40 -14.82
N ALA A 183 7.65 15.43 -15.74
CA ALA A 183 6.54 15.24 -16.67
C ALA A 183 5.24 14.77 -15.97
N THR A 184 5.33 14.11 -14.82
CA THR A 184 4.15 13.58 -14.10
C THR A 184 3.41 14.68 -13.32
N ALA A 185 4.09 15.77 -12.95
CA ALA A 185 3.46 16.91 -12.25
C ALA A 185 2.45 17.69 -13.12
N ALA A 186 2.56 17.59 -14.45
CA ALA A 186 1.68 18.28 -15.40
C ALA A 186 0.45 17.45 -15.82
N ALA A 187 0.40 16.16 -15.49
CA ALA A 187 -0.61 15.22 -15.97
C ALA A 187 -1.37 14.57 -14.81
N SER A 188 -1.85 15.38 -13.86
CA SER A 188 -2.97 15.01 -12.99
C SER A 188 -4.22 15.73 -13.50
N PRO A 189 -4.95 15.18 -14.49
CA PRO A 189 -6.16 15.78 -15.00
C PRO A 189 -7.36 15.17 -14.27
N GLY A 190 -8.01 16.00 -13.46
CA GLY A 190 -9.46 16.04 -13.44
C GLY A 190 -10.20 14.94 -12.68
N ALA A 191 -10.28 15.12 -11.36
CA ALA A 191 -11.50 14.84 -10.59
C ALA A 191 -12.60 15.90 -10.83
N ALA A 192 -12.62 16.56 -12.00
CA ALA A 192 -13.49 17.67 -12.31
C ALA A 192 -14.02 17.57 -13.74
N ALA A 193 -14.95 16.64 -13.99
CA ALA A 193 -15.90 16.72 -15.11
C ALA A 193 -17.01 15.66 -14.99
N ALA A 194 -17.97 15.86 -14.08
CA ALA A 194 -19.34 15.35 -14.23
C ALA A 194 -20.30 16.08 -13.26
N ALA A 195 -20.43 17.40 -13.41
CA ALA A 195 -21.56 18.14 -12.89
C ALA A 195 -21.88 19.33 -13.81
N ALA A 196 -22.60 19.03 -14.89
CA ALA A 196 -23.43 19.98 -15.63
C ALA A 196 -24.75 19.23 -15.81
N THR A 197 -25.89 19.66 -15.28
CA THR A 197 -26.53 20.96 -15.48
C THR A 197 -27.58 21.23 -14.39
N ALA A 198 -27.55 22.42 -13.78
CA ALA A 198 -28.75 23.09 -13.24
C ALA A 198 -28.49 24.62 -13.15
N PRO A 199 -29.51 25.46 -13.45
CA PRO A 199 -29.31 26.89 -13.71
C PRO A 199 -29.33 27.79 -12.47
N ASP A 200 -28.71 28.95 -12.70
CA ASP A 200 -28.62 30.20 -11.91
C ASP A 200 -29.76 30.54 -10.95
N VAL A 201 -29.39 30.90 -9.71
CA VAL A 201 -30.04 31.94 -8.90
C VAL A 201 -28.97 32.70 -8.10
N PRO A 202 -28.84 34.04 -8.24
CA PRO A 202 -27.94 34.83 -7.42
C PRO A 202 -28.66 35.40 -6.19
N VAL A 203 -27.93 35.65 -5.09
CA VAL A 203 -28.05 36.77 -4.14
C VAL A 203 -27.42 36.41 -2.78
N GLY A 204 -26.56 37.30 -2.26
CA GLY A 204 -26.29 37.40 -0.82
C GLY A 204 -24.83 37.66 -0.41
N GLN A 205 -24.36 38.90 -0.53
CA GLN A 205 -23.20 39.42 0.21
C GLN A 205 -23.52 39.58 1.71
N GLN A 206 -22.54 39.33 2.59
CA GLN A 206 -22.09 40.17 3.74
C GLN A 206 -21.34 39.31 4.78
N GLY A 207 -20.04 39.58 5.02
CA GLY A 207 -19.49 40.06 6.31
C GLY A 207 -19.02 38.89 7.20
N GLN A 208 -17.97 38.90 8.03
CA GLN A 208 -17.04 39.87 8.59
C GLN A 208 -15.71 39.13 8.87
N GLN A 209 -14.57 39.70 8.50
CA GLN A 209 -13.46 40.08 9.39
C GLN A 209 -13.64 39.75 10.88
N GLN A 210 -12.75 38.93 11.44
CA GLN A 210 -12.27 39.14 12.80
C GLN A 210 -10.80 38.72 12.95
N GLN A 211 -9.98 39.73 13.21
CA GLN A 211 -8.60 39.65 13.66
C GLN A 211 -8.59 39.24 15.14
N CYS A 212 -7.68 38.35 15.53
CA CYS A 212 -7.21 38.25 16.92
C CYS A 212 -5.69 38.42 16.92
N SER A 213 -5.29 39.60 17.37
CA SER A 213 -3.94 39.97 17.79
C SER A 213 -3.72 39.53 19.25
N GLY A 214 -2.47 39.27 19.62
CA GLY A 214 -2.01 39.16 21.02
C GLY A 214 -1.33 37.82 21.30
N GLY A 215 -0.11 37.76 21.82
CA GLY A 215 0.67 38.84 22.39
C GLY A 215 2.12 38.45 22.69
N ASP A 216 2.82 39.49 23.11
CA ASP A 216 4.20 39.55 23.54
C ASP A 216 4.53 38.64 24.72
N SER A 217 5.78 38.17 24.78
CA SER A 217 6.51 38.04 26.04
C SER A 217 8.02 38.10 25.75
N ASP A 218 8.58 39.21 26.23
CA ASP A 218 9.97 39.59 26.33
C ASP A 218 10.49 39.24 27.75
N ALA A 219 11.72 38.73 27.85
CA ALA A 219 12.61 38.71 29.04
C ALA A 219 13.75 37.69 28.79
N GLY A 220 14.99 38.12 28.57
CA GLY A 220 16.04 38.23 29.61
C GLY A 220 16.69 36.87 29.89
N GLY A 221 17.94 36.58 29.55
CA GLY A 221 19.15 37.28 29.94
C GLY A 221 19.77 36.60 31.17
N ALA A 222 20.86 35.83 31.00
CA ALA A 222 21.89 35.57 32.02
C ALA A 222 23.05 34.73 31.45
N GLU A 223 24.23 35.34 31.41
CA GLU A 223 25.52 34.68 31.38
C GLU A 223 25.76 33.88 32.68
N GLY A 224 26.57 32.81 32.60
CA GLY A 224 27.06 32.14 33.80
C GLY A 224 27.65 30.74 33.53
N ALA A 225 28.91 30.69 33.11
CA ALA A 225 29.76 29.52 33.31
C ALA A 225 30.07 29.35 34.80
N PRO A 226 30.23 28.11 35.30
CA PRO A 226 31.59 27.74 35.69
C PRO A 226 31.97 26.27 35.40
N ASP A 227 33.29 26.09 35.33
CA ASP A 227 34.06 24.85 35.25
C ASP A 227 33.64 23.75 36.22
N THR A 228 33.59 22.49 35.75
CA THR A 228 33.96 21.29 36.53
C THR A 228 34.18 20.05 35.62
N PRO A 229 34.75 18.94 36.10
CA PRO A 229 36.11 18.51 35.78
C PRO A 229 36.19 17.31 34.81
N LYS A 230 37.38 17.14 34.23
CA LYS A 230 37.79 15.98 33.40
C LYS A 230 37.43 14.64 34.06
N GLN A 231 36.46 13.93 33.47
CA GLN A 231 36.29 12.49 33.64
C GLN A 231 37.26 11.72 32.71
N PRO A 232 37.89 10.64 33.19
CA PRO A 232 38.68 9.75 32.32
C PRO A 232 37.75 8.94 31.38
N PRO A 233 38.22 8.60 30.16
CA PRO A 233 37.42 7.91 29.17
C PRO A 233 37.08 6.47 29.62
N GLN A 234 35.78 6.18 29.72
CA GLN A 234 35.28 4.81 29.81
C GLN A 234 35.38 4.10 28.44
N PRO A 235 35.66 2.78 28.40
CA PRO A 235 35.73 2.02 27.17
C PRO A 235 34.33 1.85 26.55
N GLN A 236 34.04 2.61 25.49
CA GLN A 236 32.77 2.66 24.78
C GLN A 236 32.51 1.44 23.85
N GLN A 237 33.29 0.36 23.96
CA GLN A 237 33.22 -0.77 23.02
C GLN A 237 32.16 -1.83 23.35
N GLN A 238 31.60 -1.88 24.57
CA GLN A 238 30.57 -2.90 24.90
C GLN A 238 29.13 -2.46 24.61
N GLN A 239 28.82 -1.16 24.55
CA GLN A 239 27.44 -0.71 24.33
C GLN A 239 26.96 -0.85 22.87
N GLN A 240 27.87 -0.84 21.89
CA GLN A 240 27.50 -1.03 20.47
C GLN A 240 27.10 -2.48 20.13
N GLN A 241 27.58 -3.47 20.90
CA GLN A 241 27.25 -4.88 20.65
C GLN A 241 25.82 -5.23 21.05
N HIS A 242 25.27 -4.59 22.10
CA HIS A 242 23.88 -4.82 22.52
C HIS A 242 22.87 -4.19 21.57
N THR A 243 23.13 -2.97 21.08
CA THR A 243 22.20 -2.29 20.15
C THR A 243 22.09 -2.97 18.78
N SER A 244 23.13 -3.69 18.34
CA SER A 244 23.09 -4.44 17.07
C SER A 244 22.18 -5.67 17.18
N SER A 245 22.27 -6.39 18.31
CA SER A 245 21.45 -7.57 18.57
C SER A 245 19.96 -7.23 18.66
N ASP A 246 19.61 -6.15 19.35
CA ASP A 246 18.21 -5.74 19.52
C ASP A 246 17.57 -5.31 18.19
N ARG A 247 18.36 -4.68 17.30
CA ARG A 247 17.88 -4.24 15.98
C ARG A 247 17.67 -5.41 15.02
N GLU A 248 18.56 -6.40 15.01
CA GLU A 248 18.36 -7.63 14.23
C GLU A 248 17.14 -8.43 14.73
N GLN A 249 16.93 -8.48 16.05
CA GLN A 249 15.80 -9.20 16.62
C GLN A 249 14.46 -8.54 16.30
N GLN A 250 14.38 -7.20 16.36
CA GLN A 250 13.19 -6.47 15.91
C GLN A 250 12.93 -6.65 14.41
N GLN A 251 13.98 -6.62 13.58
CA GLN A 251 13.82 -6.80 12.14
C GLN A 251 13.32 -8.21 11.77
N GLN A 252 13.77 -9.24 12.49
CA GLN A 252 13.25 -10.61 12.34
C GLN A 252 11.78 -10.73 12.78
N GLN A 253 11.39 -10.08 13.87
CA GLN A 253 10.00 -10.08 14.35
C GLN A 253 9.03 -9.41 13.36
N HIS A 254 9.44 -8.28 12.75
CA HIS A 254 8.64 -7.62 11.72
C HIS A 254 8.46 -8.49 10.48
N THR A 255 9.53 -9.14 10.00
CA THR A 255 9.42 -10.03 8.83
C THR A 255 8.59 -11.28 9.11
N SER A 256 8.62 -11.80 10.35
CA SER A 256 7.83 -12.95 10.75
C SER A 256 6.33 -12.59 10.82
N SER A 257 5.99 -11.43 11.39
CA SER A 257 4.60 -10.99 11.51
C SER A 257 3.95 -10.71 10.14
N ASP A 258 4.69 -10.10 9.21
CA ASP A 258 4.19 -9.83 7.86
C ASP A 258 3.99 -11.13 7.06
N GLN A 259 4.86 -12.12 7.30
CA GLN A 259 4.78 -13.43 6.66
C GLN A 259 3.60 -14.24 7.19
N GLU A 260 3.36 -14.22 8.51
CA GLU A 260 2.26 -14.96 9.15
C GLU A 260 0.90 -14.39 8.72
N GLN A 261 0.76 -13.06 8.68
CA GLN A 261 -0.45 -12.42 8.15
C GLN A 261 -0.70 -12.85 6.69
N ARG A 262 0.32 -12.78 5.82
CA ARG A 262 0.16 -13.15 4.39
C ARG A 262 -0.17 -14.62 4.16
N GLN A 263 0.35 -15.52 4.99
CA GLN A 263 -0.02 -16.94 4.91
C GLN A 263 -1.47 -17.19 5.34
N GLU A 264 -1.95 -16.47 6.35
CA GLU A 264 -3.35 -16.53 6.75
C GLU A 264 -4.28 -16.02 5.64
N TRP A 265 -3.86 -14.98 4.92
CA TRP A 265 -4.55 -14.43 3.75
C TRP A 265 -4.72 -15.43 2.61
N ASP A 266 -3.64 -16.09 2.20
CA ASP A 266 -3.69 -17.10 1.13
C ASP A 266 -4.57 -18.28 1.53
N ALA A 267 -4.47 -18.73 2.78
CA ALA A 267 -5.30 -19.81 3.32
C ALA A 267 -6.79 -19.41 3.43
N ALA A 268 -7.11 -18.13 3.70
CA ALA A 268 -8.48 -17.64 3.71
C ALA A 268 -9.09 -17.57 2.30
N ASP A 269 -8.28 -17.26 1.28
CA ASP A 269 -8.72 -17.19 -0.12
C ASP A 269 -8.91 -18.59 -0.74
N GLU A 270 -8.08 -19.58 -0.38
CA GLU A 270 -8.26 -20.98 -0.79
C GLU A 270 -9.54 -21.61 -0.19
N ARG A 271 -9.92 -21.20 1.02
CA ARG A 271 -11.18 -21.62 1.67
C ARG A 271 -12.43 -21.04 1.00
N ARG A 272 -12.26 -20.15 0.02
CA ARG A 272 -13.32 -19.53 -0.79
C ARG A 272 -13.59 -20.25 -2.11
N ALA A 273 -13.38 -21.57 -2.15
CA ALA A 273 -13.86 -22.41 -3.24
C ALA A 273 -15.34 -22.07 -3.58
N PRO A 274 -15.70 -21.93 -4.86
CA PRO A 274 -17.09 -21.66 -5.23
C PRO A 274 -17.96 -22.76 -4.62
N LEU A 275 -19.02 -22.33 -3.91
CA LEU A 275 -20.04 -23.25 -3.41
C LEU A 275 -20.46 -24.18 -4.55
N PRO A 276 -20.58 -25.50 -4.30
CA PRO A 276 -20.99 -26.43 -5.34
C PRO A 276 -22.29 -25.93 -5.95
N GLU A 277 -22.30 -25.78 -7.28
CA GLU A 277 -23.52 -25.50 -8.03
C GLU A 277 -24.52 -26.60 -7.69
N THR A 278 -25.50 -26.27 -6.86
CA THR A 278 -26.65 -27.14 -6.62
C THR A 278 -27.39 -27.22 -7.93
N GLN A 279 -27.17 -28.32 -8.66
CA GLN A 279 -27.97 -28.69 -9.82
C GLN A 279 -29.40 -28.88 -9.34
N GLY A 280 -30.27 -27.94 -9.71
CA GLY A 280 -31.72 -28.05 -9.64
C GLY A 280 -32.28 -28.19 -11.04
#